data_AF-A0A925AY61-F1
#
_entry.id   AF-A0A925AY61-F1
#
_cell.length_a   1.000
_cell.length_b   1.000
_cell.length_c   1.000
_cell.angle_alpha   90.00
_cell.angle_beta   90.00
_cell.angle_gamma   90.00
#
_symmetry.space_group_name_H-M   'P 1'
#
loop_
_entity.id
_entity.type
_entity.pdbx_description
1 polymer ?
#
loop_
_entity_poly.entity_id
_entity_poly.type
_entity_poly.pdbx_seq_one_letter_code
_entity_poly.pdbx_strand_id
1 'polypeptide(L)'
;MKLGSIVAALLWSASADAQTTAPVNQAPDFQFALLKYNGDWNPRPHGLPRLAWEVRRRTSIAIELATAQVEPEDEALFGYPFVVWQGTQSFSPLSETAVGNLHHFVVSGGTLLI
;
A
#
# COMPACT_ATOMS: atom_id res chain seq x y z
N MET A 1 15.65 -11.53 77.39
CA MET A 1 14.26 -11.04 77.39
C MET A 1 14.26 -9.52 77.26
N LYS A 2 14.03 -9.01 76.05
CA LYS A 2 13.55 -7.65 75.75
C LYS A 2 13.08 -7.62 74.28
N LEU A 3 11.82 -7.22 74.12
CA LEU A 3 11.06 -7.01 72.89
C LEU A 3 11.72 -5.97 71.96
N GLY A 4 11.44 -6.07 70.66
CA GLY A 4 11.67 -4.96 69.72
C GLY A 4 11.38 -5.33 68.27
N SER A 5 10.14 -5.11 67.85
CA SER A 5 9.66 -5.11 66.46
C SER A 5 10.51 -4.20 65.55
N ILE A 6 10.49 -4.44 64.24
CA ILE A 6 9.97 -3.49 63.21
C ILE A 6 10.21 -4.06 61.80
N VAL A 7 9.11 -4.11 61.06
CA VAL A 7 8.94 -4.39 59.63
C VAL A 7 9.71 -3.37 58.79
N ALA A 8 10.46 -3.79 57.77
CA ALA A 8 11.04 -2.88 56.78
C ALA A 8 10.79 -3.38 55.35
N ALA A 9 9.64 -2.93 54.85
CA ALA A 9 9.30 -2.54 53.48
C ALA A 9 10.13 -3.14 52.31
N LEU A 10 9.50 -4.08 51.61
CA LEU A 10 9.69 -4.34 50.18
C LEU A 10 9.40 -3.05 49.38
N LEU A 11 10.43 -2.43 48.80
CA LEU A 11 10.27 -1.42 47.77
C LEU A 11 10.18 -2.14 46.42
N TRP A 12 8.96 -2.43 45.99
CA TRP A 12 8.66 -2.79 44.60
C TRP A 12 8.78 -1.51 43.77
N SER A 13 9.93 -1.30 43.13
CA SER A 13 10.05 -0.28 42.10
C SER A 13 9.22 -0.71 40.89
N ALA A 14 7.97 -0.27 40.85
CA ALA A 14 7.17 -0.31 39.64
C ALA A 14 7.74 0.74 38.68
N SER A 15 8.73 0.36 37.86
CA SER A 15 9.01 1.09 36.63
C SER A 15 7.79 0.90 35.74
N ALA A 16 6.89 1.89 35.75
CA ALA A 16 5.89 2.03 34.72
C ALA A 16 6.66 2.43 33.44
N ASP A 17 7.09 1.43 32.67
CA ASP A 17 7.51 1.65 31.30
C ASP A 17 6.29 2.16 30.55
N ALA A 18 6.16 3.48 30.48
CA ALA A 18 5.22 4.14 29.60
C ALA A 18 5.69 3.85 28.17
N GLN A 19 5.24 2.73 27.64
CA GLN A 19 5.40 2.36 26.24
C GLN A 19 4.68 3.44 25.42
N THR A 20 5.40 4.50 25.08
CA THR A 20 4.92 5.52 24.15
C THR A 20 4.90 4.83 22.81
N THR A 21 3.76 4.23 22.45
CA THR A 21 3.54 3.69 21.12
C THR A 21 3.56 4.89 20.17
N ALA A 22 4.73 5.18 19.60
CA ALA A 22 4.82 6.02 18.42
C ALA A 22 3.76 5.50 17.42
N PRO A 23 2.99 6.37 16.75
CA PRO A 23 2.04 5.91 15.76
C PRO A 23 2.81 5.06 14.76
N VAL A 24 2.48 3.77 14.69
CA VAL A 24 3.01 2.90 13.63
C VAL A 24 2.55 3.56 12.35
N ASN A 25 3.48 4.07 11.56
CA ASN A 25 3.18 4.55 10.22
C ASN A 25 2.85 3.29 9.40
N GLN A 26 1.59 2.84 9.49
CA GLN A 26 1.16 1.61 8.83
C GLN A 26 1.21 1.87 7.33
N ALA A 27 1.99 1.05 6.62
CA ALA A 27 1.93 1.05 5.17
C ALA A 27 0.48 0.77 4.74
N PRO A 28 -0.02 1.44 3.70
CA PRO A 28 -1.39 1.24 3.23
C PRO A 28 -1.56 -0.23 2.81
N ASP A 29 -2.73 -0.81 3.13
CA ASP A 29 -3.11 -2.16 2.70
C ASP A 29 -3.17 -2.27 1.17
N PHE A 30 -3.44 -1.16 0.48
CA PHE A 30 -3.66 -1.11 -0.95
C PHE A 30 -3.26 0.23 -1.56
N GLN A 31 -2.74 0.21 -2.79
CA GLN A 31 -2.50 1.39 -3.61
C GLN A 31 -2.84 1.04 -5.07
N PHE A 32 -3.56 1.93 -5.75
CA PHE A 32 -3.72 1.80 -7.20
C PHE A 32 -2.39 2.07 -7.90
N ALA A 33 -2.02 1.20 -8.83
CA ALA A 33 -0.96 1.46 -9.79
C ALA A 33 -1.55 1.78 -11.16
N LEU A 34 -1.05 2.83 -11.81
CA LEU A 34 -1.43 3.22 -13.15
C LEU A 34 -0.33 2.79 -14.13
N LEU A 35 -0.70 1.99 -15.12
CA LEU A 35 0.19 1.51 -16.17
C LEU A 35 0.58 2.65 -17.11
N LYS A 36 1.85 3.00 -17.11
CA LYS A 36 2.43 4.02 -17.97
C LYS A 36 2.97 3.36 -19.25
N TYR A 37 2.33 3.65 -20.37
CA TYR A 37 2.73 3.18 -21.70
C TYR A 37 2.93 4.38 -22.64
N ASN A 38 3.49 4.13 -23.83
CA ASN A 38 3.65 5.18 -24.84
C ASN A 38 2.29 5.55 -25.47
N GLY A 39 1.68 6.64 -24.98
CA GLY A 39 0.40 7.15 -25.45
C GLY A 39 -0.31 7.97 -24.37
N ASP A 40 -1.63 8.10 -24.50
CA ASP A 40 -2.49 8.79 -23.53
C ASP A 40 -2.82 7.90 -22.32
N TRP A 41 -1.82 7.61 -21.48
CA TRP A 41 -1.93 6.68 -20.34
C TRP A 41 -2.58 7.30 -19.08
N ASN A 42 -2.76 8.63 -19.03
CA ASN A 42 -3.40 9.31 -17.91
C ASN A 42 -4.38 10.42 -18.32
N PRO A 43 -5.47 10.08 -19.03
CA PRO A 43 -6.49 11.07 -19.41
C PRO A 43 -7.28 11.62 -18.23
N ARG A 44 -7.22 10.95 -17.07
CA ARG A 44 -8.03 11.27 -15.88
C ARG A 44 -7.14 11.38 -14.62
N PRO A 45 -6.32 12.44 -14.49
CA PRO A 45 -5.33 12.56 -13.42
C PRO A 45 -5.93 12.55 -12.01
N HIS A 46 -7.19 12.94 -11.85
CA HIS A 46 -7.90 12.94 -10.57
C HIS A 46 -8.86 11.75 -10.40
N GLY A 47 -9.00 10.88 -11.40
CA GLY A 47 -9.95 9.76 -11.38
C GLY A 47 -9.61 8.72 -10.31
N LEU A 48 -8.38 8.18 -10.36
CA LEU A 48 -7.93 7.16 -9.40
C LEU A 48 -7.78 7.70 -7.97
N PRO A 49 -7.24 8.90 -7.72
CA PRO A 49 -7.26 9.48 -6.38
C PRO A 49 -8.68 9.66 -5.83
N ARG A 50 -9.65 10.04 -6.68
CA ARG A 50 -11.05 10.16 -6.27
C ARG A 50 -11.68 8.80 -5.99
N LEU A 51 -11.38 7.79 -6.79
CA LEU A 51 -11.84 6.42 -6.55
C LEU A 51 -11.26 5.87 -5.24
N ALA A 52 -9.97 6.08 -4.98
CA ALA A 52 -9.33 5.71 -3.72
C ALA A 52 -10.01 6.36 -2.52
N TRP A 53 -10.39 7.65 -2.63
CA TRP A 53 -11.15 8.33 -1.60
C TRP A 53 -12.52 7.69 -1.34
N GLU A 54 -13.24 7.29 -2.39
CA GLU A 54 -14.54 6.59 -2.24
C GLU A 54 -14.35 5.19 -1.62
N VAL A 55 -13.32 4.44 -1.99
CA VAL A 55 -12.98 3.14 -1.38
C VAL A 55 -12.71 3.30 0.12
N ARG A 56 -11.86 4.26 0.49
CA ARG A 56 -11.54 4.58 1.89
C ARG A 56 -12.78 4.95 2.70
N ARG A 57 -13.74 5.65 2.09
CA ARG A 57 -14.96 6.11 2.77
C ARG A 57 -16.01 5.03 2.93
N ARG A 58 -16.05 4.06 2.02
CA ARG A 58 -17.13 3.06 1.90
C ARG A 58 -16.72 1.67 2.38
N THR A 59 -15.44 1.46 2.65
CA THR A 59 -14.89 0.17 3.10
C THR A 59 -13.91 0.41 4.25
N SER A 60 -13.49 -0.67 4.90
CA SER A 60 -12.46 -0.62 5.95
C SER A 60 -11.02 -0.75 5.42
N ILE A 61 -10.82 -0.71 4.09
CA ILE A 61 -9.50 -0.87 3.47
C ILE A 61 -8.67 0.41 3.68
N ALA A 62 -7.47 0.27 4.27
CA ALA A 62 -6.51 1.37 4.37
C ALA A 62 -5.81 1.59 3.02
N ILE A 63 -6.45 2.34 2.13
CA ILE A 63 -5.95 2.63 0.78
C ILE A 63 -5.14 3.92 0.70
N GLU A 64 -4.04 3.96 -0.07
CA GLU A 64 -3.30 5.19 -0.43
C GLU A 64 -4.08 6.05 -1.45
N LEU A 65 -4.13 7.38 -1.24
CA LEU A 65 -4.80 8.30 -2.18
C LEU A 65 -3.92 8.63 -3.39
N ALA A 66 -2.60 8.63 -3.19
CA ALA A 66 -1.65 8.75 -4.29
C ALA A 66 -1.69 7.51 -5.18
N THR A 67 -1.67 7.71 -6.49
CA THR A 67 -1.60 6.61 -7.46
C THR A 67 -0.14 6.35 -7.82
N ALA A 68 0.31 5.11 -7.68
CA ALA A 68 1.62 4.70 -8.15
C ALA A 68 1.65 4.69 -9.68
N GLN A 69 2.82 4.88 -10.27
CA GLN A 69 3.04 4.74 -11.71
C GLN A 69 3.97 3.58 -11.93
N VAL A 70 3.59 2.66 -12.83
CA VAL A 70 4.39 1.47 -13.15
C VAL A 70 4.53 1.37 -14.65
N GLU A 71 5.73 1.00 -15.11
CA GLU A 71 5.99 0.72 -16.52
C GLU A 71 5.85 -0.79 -16.75
N PRO A 72 5.29 -1.23 -17.89
CA PRO A 72 5.07 -2.66 -18.14
C PRO A 72 6.37 -3.47 -18.26
N GLU A 73 7.49 -2.81 -18.56
CA GLU A 73 8.81 -3.45 -18.64
C GLU A 73 9.53 -3.50 -17.28
N ASP A 74 9.03 -2.78 -16.28
CA ASP A 74 9.63 -2.71 -14.94
C ASP A 74 9.07 -3.81 -14.02
N GLU A 75 9.96 -4.50 -13.31
CA GLU A 75 9.61 -5.50 -12.31
C GLU A 75 8.85 -4.90 -11.11
N ALA A 76 8.93 -3.59 -10.90
CA ALA A 76 8.12 -2.87 -9.91
C ALA A 76 6.61 -3.11 -10.10
N LEU A 77 6.16 -3.47 -11.31
CA LEU A 77 4.79 -3.91 -11.60
C LEU A 77 4.30 -5.00 -10.63
N PHE A 78 5.16 -5.96 -10.29
CA PHE A 78 4.79 -7.11 -9.45
C PHE A 78 4.58 -6.74 -7.97
N GLY A 79 5.00 -5.54 -7.55
CA GLY A 79 4.73 -5.00 -6.22
C GLY A 79 3.30 -4.52 -6.02
N TYR A 80 2.50 -4.40 -7.09
CA TYR A 80 1.14 -3.86 -7.03
C TYR A 80 0.13 -4.91 -7.50
N PRO A 81 -0.70 -5.49 -6.60
CA PRO A 81 -1.62 -6.56 -6.98
C PRO A 81 -2.77 -6.10 -7.90
N PHE A 82 -2.95 -4.78 -8.06
CA PHE A 82 -4.01 -4.19 -8.87
C PHE A 82 -3.47 -3.03 -9.71
N VAL A 83 -3.47 -3.22 -11.02
CA VAL A 83 -2.94 -2.27 -12.00
C VAL A 83 -4.08 -1.81 -12.90
N VAL A 84 -4.15 -0.51 -13.12
CA VAL A 84 -5.13 0.14 -13.99
C VAL A 84 -4.45 0.53 -15.30
N TRP A 85 -5.04 0.13 -16.40
CA TRP A 85 -4.73 0.60 -17.74
C TRP A 85 -5.87 1.49 -18.19
N GLN A 86 -5.60 2.75 -18.49
CA GLN A 86 -6.58 3.67 -19.05
C GLN A 86 -5.99 4.40 -20.26
N GLY A 87 -6.86 4.84 -21.16
CA GLY A 87 -6.51 5.73 -22.26
C GLY A 87 -7.72 6.11 -23.09
N THR A 88 -7.62 7.19 -23.87
CA THR A 88 -8.72 7.64 -24.76
C THR A 88 -8.48 7.33 -26.24
N GLN A 89 -7.28 6.85 -26.58
CA GLN A 89 -6.82 6.64 -27.95
C GLN A 89 -6.19 5.27 -28.12
N SER A 90 -5.97 4.88 -29.37
CA SER A 90 -5.11 3.73 -29.68
C SER A 90 -3.69 3.98 -29.18
N PHE A 91 -2.99 2.89 -28.90
CA PHE A 91 -1.61 2.90 -28.40
C PHE A 91 -0.73 2.07 -29.31
N SER A 92 0.58 2.37 -29.33
CA SER A 92 1.54 1.56 -30.05
C SER A 92 1.63 0.15 -29.46
N PRO A 93 1.85 -0.90 -30.27
CA PRO A 93 2.07 -2.24 -29.74
C PRO A 93 3.13 -2.25 -28.64
N LEU A 94 2.83 -2.96 -27.55
CA LEU A 94 3.77 -3.16 -26.46
C LEU A 94 4.95 -4.02 -26.93
N SER A 95 6.10 -3.86 -26.29
CA SER A 95 7.25 -4.74 -26.50
C SER A 95 6.94 -6.18 -26.04
N GLU A 96 7.72 -7.14 -26.55
CA GLU A 96 7.59 -8.54 -26.11
C GLU A 96 7.83 -8.69 -24.60
N THR A 97 8.77 -7.92 -24.04
CA THR A 97 9.04 -7.88 -22.60
C THR A 97 7.82 -7.39 -21.82
N ALA A 98 7.21 -6.28 -22.26
CA ALA A 98 6.01 -5.74 -21.63
C ALA A 98 4.84 -6.74 -21.67
N VAL A 99 4.62 -7.40 -22.82
CA VAL A 99 3.58 -8.44 -22.96
C VAL A 99 3.87 -9.62 -22.04
N GLY A 100 5.12 -10.09 -21.98
CA GLY A 100 5.55 -11.18 -21.11
C GLY A 100 5.33 -10.88 -19.64
N ASN A 101 5.69 -9.68 -19.19
CA ASN A 101 5.49 -9.23 -17.82
C ASN A 101 4.01 -9.12 -17.45
N LEU A 102 3.18 -8.51 -18.31
CA LEU A 102 1.73 -8.40 -18.07
C LEU A 102 1.04 -9.78 -18.06
N HIS A 103 1.46 -10.69 -18.95
CA HIS A 103 0.98 -12.06 -18.92
C HIS A 103 1.37 -12.76 -17.60
N HIS A 104 2.63 -12.66 -17.19
CA HIS A 104 3.09 -13.23 -15.92
C HIS A 104 2.35 -12.63 -14.71
N PHE A 105 2.12 -11.32 -14.72
CA PHE A 105 1.38 -10.60 -13.68
C PHE A 105 -0.03 -11.19 -13.49
N VAL A 106 -0.80 -11.31 -14.58
CA VAL A 106 -2.18 -11.82 -14.51
C VAL A 106 -2.21 -13.30 -14.12
N VAL A 107 -1.34 -14.13 -14.70
CA VAL A 107 -1.28 -15.57 -14.39
C VAL A 107 -0.86 -15.82 -12.93
N SER A 108 -0.05 -14.93 -12.35
CA SER A 108 0.37 -15.00 -10.95
C SER A 108 -0.67 -14.47 -9.97
N GLY A 109 -1.86 -14.06 -10.44
CA GLY A 109 -2.97 -13.60 -9.61
C GLY A 109 -3.11 -12.07 -9.53
N GLY A 110 -2.30 -11.31 -10.26
CA GLY A 110 -2.46 -9.88 -10.42
C GLY A 110 -3.76 -9.53 -11.15
N THR A 111 -4.36 -8.40 -10.80
CA THR A 111 -5.57 -7.88 -11.46
C THR A 111 -5.23 -6.69 -12.35
N LEU A 112 -5.53 -6.82 -13.65
CA LEU A 112 -5.40 -5.74 -14.62
C LEU A 112 -6.80 -5.20 -14.98
N LEU A 113 -7.10 -3.97 -14.57
CA LEU A 113 -8.34 -3.26 -14.92
C LEU A 113 -8.10 -2.41 -16.16
N ILE A 114 -8.93 -2.54 -17.20
CA ILE A 114 -8.84 -1.80 -18.48
C ILE A 114 -10.13 -1.03 -18.72
#